data_AF-A0A2H0E167-F1
#
_entry.id   AF-A0A2H0E167-F1
#
_cell.length_a   1.000
_cell.length_b   1.000
_cell.length_c   1.000
_cell.angle_alpha   90.00
_cell.angle_beta   90.00
_cell.angle_gamma   90.00
#
_symmetry.space_group_name_H-M   'P 1'
#
loop_
_entity.id
_entity.type
_entity.pdbx_description
1 polymer ?
#
loop_
_entity_poly.entity_id
_entity_poly.type
_entity_poly.pdbx_seq_one_letter_code
_entity_poly.pdbx_strand_id
1 'polypeptide(L)' 'MRIDIITLFPEFFEGIKDYSIVGRAIGSKRIELVTHNLRDWASDKYKSVDDH' A
#
# COMPACT_ATOMS: atom_id res chain seq x y z
N MET A 1 5.84 -14.59 -2.89
CA MET A 1 6.47 -13.70 -1.89
C MET A 1 5.52 -12.56 -1.61
N ARG A 2 5.24 -12.23 -0.35
CA ARG A 2 4.30 -11.17 0.01
C ARG A 2 5.04 -9.91 0.42
N ILE A 3 4.55 -8.75 0.00
CA ILE A 3 5.08 -7.43 0.32
C ILE A 3 3.92 -6.59 0.86
N ASP A 4 4.02 -6.18 2.13
CA ASP A 4 3.07 -5.28 2.78
C ASP A 4 3.70 -3.88 2.84
N ILE A 5 2.96 -2.87 2.38
CA ILE A 5 3.37 -1.46 2.37
C ILE A 5 2.45 -0.69 3.31
N ILE A 6 3.04 -0.05 4.32
CA ILE A 6 2.35 0.89 5.20
C ILE A 6 2.63 2.30 4.67
N THR A 7 1.58 3.03 4.32
CA THR A 7 1.69 4.35 3.68
C THR A 7 0.47 5.21 4.02
N LEU A 8 0.59 6.53 3.85
CA LEU A 8 -0.55 7.44 3.87
C LEU A 8 -1.27 7.55 2.52
N PHE A 9 -0.68 6.99 1.47
CA PHE A 9 -1.14 7.10 0.08
C PHE A 9 -1.22 5.70 -0.57
N PRO A 10 -2.11 4.80 -0.12
CA PRO A 10 -2.24 3.47 -0.70
C PRO A 10 -2.62 3.52 -2.20
N GLU A 11 -3.36 4.53 -2.64
CA GLU A 11 -3.85 4.70 -4.01
C GLU A 11 -2.72 4.88 -5.03
N PHE A 12 -1.57 5.43 -4.59
CA PHE A 12 -0.37 5.55 -5.42
C PHE A 12 0.13 4.18 -5.92
N PHE A 13 -0.06 3.15 -5.10
CA PHE A 13 0.39 1.80 -5.40
C PHE A 13 -0.61 1.00 -6.23
N GLU A 14 -1.90 1.38 -6.25
CA GLU A 14 -2.88 0.73 -7.14
C GLU A 14 -2.47 0.88 -8.61
N GLY A 15 -2.03 2.08 -9.02
CA GLY A 15 -1.50 2.28 -10.37
C GLY A 15 -0.28 1.42 -10.66
N ILE A 16 0.67 1.32 -9.73
CA ILE A 16 1.92 0.57 -9.90
C ILE A 16 1.66 -0.93 -10.12
N LYS A 17 0.58 -1.48 -9.56
CA LYS A 17 0.22 -2.91 -9.70
C LYS A 17 -0.02 -3.31 -11.15
N ASP A 18 -0.37 -2.39 -12.04
CA ASP A 18 -0.73 -2.71 -13.43
C ASP A 18 0.43 -2.47 -14.43
N TYR A 19 1.55 -1.89 -13.99
CA TYR A 19 2.61 -1.46 -14.91
C TYR A 19 3.86 -2.35 -14.89
N SER A 20 4.43 -2.52 -16.08
CA SER A 20 5.78 -3.06 -16.30
C SER A 20 6.04 -4.41 -15.61
N ILE A 21 7.22 -4.58 -14.99
CA ILE A 21 7.67 -5.84 -14.40
C ILE A 21 6.89 -6.20 -13.14
N VAL A 22 6.41 -5.20 -12.40
CA VAL A 22 5.63 -5.38 -11.17
C VAL A 22 4.29 -6.01 -11.50
N GLY A 23 3.55 -5.44 -12.45
CA GLY A 23 2.26 -6.03 -12.86
C GLY A 23 2.39 -7.42 -13.46
N ARG A 24 3.44 -7.70 -14.24
CA ARG A 24 3.70 -9.08 -14.70
C ARG A 24 4.01 -10.03 -13.55
N ALA A 25 4.75 -9.59 -12.53
CA ALA A 25 5.07 -10.42 -11.37
C ALA A 25 3.83 -10.72 -10.50
N ILE A 26 2.93 -9.74 -10.35
CA ILE A 26 1.63 -9.91 -9.68
C ILE A 26 0.72 -10.83 -10.50
N GLY A 27 0.56 -10.58 -11.79
CA GLY A 27 -0.27 -11.39 -12.68
C GLY A 27 0.20 -12.84 -12.81
N SER A 28 1.51 -13.08 -12.72
CA SER A 28 2.11 -14.42 -12.65
C SER A 28 2.13 -15.02 -11.23
N LYS A 29 1.48 -14.38 -10.25
CA LYS A 29 1.37 -14.79 -8.84
C LYS A 29 2.72 -15.05 -8.15
N ARG A 30 3.80 -14.42 -8.62
CA ARG A 30 5.14 -14.51 -8.00
C ARG A 30 5.23 -13.64 -6.76
N ILE A 31 4.54 -12.50 -6.80
CA ILE A 31 4.43 -11.58 -5.68
C ILE A 31 2.97 -11.24 -5.37
N GLU A 32 2.71 -10.89 -4.12
CA GLU A 32 1.48 -10.29 -3.65
C GLU A 32 1.83 -8.93 -3.05
N LEU A 33 1.15 -7.86 -3.48
CA LEU A 33 1.37 -6.51 -2.99
C LEU A 33 0.12 -6.03 -2.24
N VAL A 34 0.28 -5.79 -0.94
CA VAL A 34 -0.81 -5.33 -0.06
C VAL A 34 -0.43 -3.97 0.51
N THR A 35 -1.38 -3.04 0.46
CA THR A 35 -1.20 -1.66 0.94
C THR A 35 -2.10 -1.42 2.14
N HIS A 36 -1.55 -0.76 3.15
CA HIS A 36 -2.20 -0.45 4.42
C HIS A 36 -2.16 1.07 4.61
N ASN A 37 -3.31 1.70 4.78
CA ASN A 37 -3.38 3.13 5.08
C ASN A 37 -3.10 3.37 6.56
N LEU A 38 -1.97 3.98 6.90
CA LEU A 38 -1.60 4.22 8.31
C LEU A 38 -2.69 4.96 9.09
N ARG A 39 -3.50 5.81 8.42
CA ARG A 39 -4.63 6.53 9.02
C ARG A 39 -5.71 5.61 9.61
N ASP A 40 -5.80 4.36 9.18
CA ASP A 40 -6.78 3.40 9.71
C ASP A 40 -6.43 2.88 11.10
N TRP A 41 -5.19 3.11 11.54
CA TRP A 41 -4.71 2.77 12.89
C TRP A 41 -4.55 4.00 13.81
N ALA A 42 -4.91 5.19 13.33
CA ALA A 42 -4.94 6.38 14.16
C ALA A 42 -6.12 6.30 15.15
N SER A 43 -5.86 6.65 16.41
CA SER A 43 -6.82 6.52 17.51
C SER A 43 -7.64 7.79 17.78
N ASP A 44 -7.20 8.92 17.24
CA ASP A 44 -7.85 10.20 17.41
C ASP A 44 -8.94 10.43 16.34
N LYS A 45 -9.82 11.41 16.61
CA LYS A 45 -10.95 11.72 15.73
C LYS A 45 -10.53 12.20 14.33
N TYR A 46 -9.36 12.81 14.20
CA TYR A 46 -8.89 13.39 12.95
C TYR A 46 -8.01 12.44 12.14
N LYS A 47 -7.79 11.22 12.65
CA LYS A 47 -6.87 10.23 12.08
C LYS A 47 -5.48 10.84 11.83
N SER A 48 -4.96 11.57 12.80
CA SER A 48 -3.64 12.18 12.78
C SER A 48 -2.55 11.10 12.84
N VAL A 49 -1.45 11.35 12.13
CA VAL A 49 -0.37 10.37 11.91
C VAL A 49 1.02 10.95 12.15
N ASP A 50 1.09 12.25 12.39
CA ASP A 50 2.26 13.03 12.73
C ASP A 50 2.00 13.82 14.04
N ASP A 51 3.08 14.31 14.63
CA ASP A 51 3.06 15.18 15.81
C ASP A 51 4.12 16.27 15.63
N HIS A 52 4.02 17.34 16.40
CA HIS A 52 4.74 18.59 16.17
C HIS A 52 6.07 18.73 16.91
#